data_AF-A0A177L1Y1-F1
#
_entry.id   AF-A0A177L1Y1-F1
#
_cell.length_a   1.000
_cell.length_b   1.000
_cell.length_c   1.000
_cell.angle_alpha   90.00
_cell.angle_beta   90.00
_cell.angle_gamma   90.00
#
_symmetry.space_group_name_H-M   'P 1'
#
loop_
_entity.id
_entity.type
_entity.pdbx_description
1 polymer ?
#
loop_
_entity_poly.entity_id
_entity_poly.type
_entity_poly.pdbx_seq_one_letter_code
_entity_poly.pdbx_strand_id
1 'polypeptide(L)'
;MPEDGEFPRAIADRGDALLLLYPHNEGRIYDRAANVLSYSPYYFQVEETRLCIKIVEEQKEKQRKARKNGAAYLLSLPQLQDLSFRKPHKPGKGKTMTVLVKDNYIQTDDNGIVDMSKTIKLLKRLDV
;
A
#
# COMPACT_ATOMS: atom_id res chain seq x y z
N MET A 1 11.62 -8.49 -30.77
CA MET A 1 11.68 -8.74 -29.31
C MET A 1 10.87 -7.63 -28.68
N PRO A 2 9.77 -7.91 -27.96
CA PRO A 2 9.07 -6.88 -27.22
C PRO A 2 10.00 -6.25 -26.18
N GLU A 3 9.93 -4.92 -26.02
CA GLU A 3 10.82 -4.16 -25.14
C GLU A 3 10.62 -4.52 -23.66
N ASP A 4 11.70 -4.39 -22.88
CA ASP A 4 11.66 -4.53 -21.42
C ASP A 4 10.64 -3.57 -20.82
N GLY A 5 9.45 -4.08 -20.49
CA GLY A 5 8.35 -3.26 -19.98
C GLY A 5 6.98 -3.51 -20.60
N GLU A 6 6.78 -4.55 -21.43
CA GLU A 6 5.42 -4.89 -21.91
C GLU A 6 4.67 -5.91 -21.04
N PHE A 7 5.37 -6.66 -20.17
CA PHE A 7 4.77 -7.74 -19.41
C PHE A 7 4.88 -7.53 -17.89
N PRO A 8 3.83 -7.88 -17.13
CA PRO A 8 3.88 -7.81 -15.67
C PRO A 8 4.92 -8.80 -15.12
N ARG A 9 5.68 -8.37 -14.11
CA ARG A 9 6.65 -9.20 -13.40
C ARG A 9 6.03 -9.74 -12.11
N ALA A 10 6.12 -11.04 -11.86
CA ALA A 10 5.76 -11.58 -10.55
C ALA A 10 6.82 -11.14 -9.54
N ILE A 11 6.38 -10.50 -8.46
CA ILE A 11 7.26 -10.01 -7.38
C ILE A 11 7.03 -10.72 -6.05
N ALA A 12 5.92 -11.44 -5.89
CA ALA A 12 5.68 -12.36 -4.77
C ALA A 12 4.72 -13.50 -5.19
N ASP A 13 4.90 -14.70 -4.61
CA ASP A 13 4.08 -15.90 -4.83
C ASP A 13 3.67 -16.53 -3.50
N ARG A 14 2.37 -16.71 -3.27
CA ARG A 14 1.81 -17.32 -2.05
C ARG A 14 1.17 -18.70 -2.31
N GLY A 15 1.36 -19.28 -3.49
CA GLY A 15 0.72 -20.52 -3.92
C GLY A 15 -0.68 -20.29 -4.46
N ASP A 16 -1.56 -19.65 -3.69
CA ASP A 16 -2.94 -19.32 -4.07
C ASP A 16 -3.06 -18.01 -4.88
N ALA A 17 -2.09 -17.11 -4.78
CA ALA A 17 -2.07 -15.84 -5.50
C ALA A 17 -0.65 -15.39 -5.90
N LEU A 18 -0.58 -14.58 -6.97
CA LEU A 18 0.63 -13.90 -7.45
C LEU A 18 0.48 -12.39 -7.29
N LEU A 19 1.49 -11.72 -6.73
CA LEU A 19 1.62 -10.27 -6.82
C LEU A 19 2.39 -9.94 -8.11
N LEU A 20 1.72 -9.25 -9.01
CA LEU A 20 2.22 -8.84 -10.32
C LEU A 20 2.49 -7.34 -10.32
N LEU A 21 3.70 -6.94 -10.68
CA LEU A 21 4.06 -5.56 -10.94
C LEU A 21 3.93 -5.29 -12.44
N TYR A 22 2.91 -4.53 -12.81
CA TYR A 22 2.74 -4.10 -14.21
C TYR A 22 3.70 -2.97 -14.55
N PRO A 23 3.99 -2.77 -15.85
CA PRO A 23 4.71 -1.58 -16.32
C PRO A 23 4.08 -0.31 -15.73
N HIS A 24 4.91 0.66 -15.33
CA HIS A 24 4.50 1.87 -14.57
C HIS A 24 4.15 1.68 -13.09
N ASN A 25 4.63 0.61 -12.45
CA ASN A 25 4.47 0.36 -11.01
C ASN A 25 3.00 0.16 -10.56
N GLU A 26 2.13 -0.28 -11.45
CA GLU A 26 0.77 -0.68 -11.08
C GLU A 26 0.80 -2.10 -10.49
N GLY A 27 0.81 -2.20 -9.16
CA GLY A 27 0.65 -3.49 -8.49
C GLY A 27 -0.72 -4.09 -8.78
N ARG A 28 -0.76 -5.37 -9.15
CA ARG A 28 -1.98 -6.17 -9.33
C ARG A 28 -1.83 -7.50 -8.62
N ILE A 29 -2.92 -8.01 -8.05
CA ILE A 29 -2.98 -9.34 -7.45
C ILE A 29 -3.71 -10.25 -8.43
N TYR A 30 -3.04 -11.30 -8.85
CA TYR A 30 -3.63 -12.39 -9.63
C TYR A 30 -4.01 -13.54 -8.69
N ASP A 31 -5.32 -13.78 -8.57
CA ASP A 31 -5.88 -14.95 -7.87
C ASP A 31 -5.90 -16.14 -8.83
N ARG A 32 -5.12 -17.19 -8.51
CA ARG A 32 -5.01 -18.38 -9.37
C ARG A 32 -6.29 -19.22 -9.37
N ALA A 33 -6.97 -19.32 -8.23
CA ALA A 33 -8.15 -20.16 -8.08
C ALA A 33 -9.37 -19.56 -8.80
N ALA A 34 -9.51 -18.23 -8.73
CA ALA A 34 -10.58 -17.51 -9.42
C ALA A 34 -10.22 -17.18 -10.88
N ASN A 35 -8.95 -17.29 -11.27
CA ASN A 35 -8.39 -16.81 -12.53
C ASN A 35 -8.73 -15.33 -12.80
N VAL A 36 -8.57 -14.50 -11.76
CA VAL A 36 -8.92 -13.07 -11.80
C VAL A 36 -7.71 -12.21 -11.49
N LEU A 37 -7.49 -11.21 -12.34
CA LEU A 37 -6.54 -10.13 -12.10
C LEU A 37 -7.26 -8.95 -11.43
N SER A 38 -6.80 -8.56 -10.26
CA SER A 38 -7.32 -7.42 -9.50
C SER A 38 -6.23 -6.38 -9.28
N TYR A 39 -6.57 -5.09 -9.24
CA TYR A 39 -5.60 -4.09 -8.79
C TYR A 39 -5.18 -4.41 -7.35
N SER A 40 -3.90 -4.25 -7.03
CA SER A 40 -3.50 -4.14 -5.62
C SER A 40 -4.37 -3.02 -5.07
N PRO A 41 -5.29 -3.32 -4.14
CA PRO A 41 -6.33 -2.37 -3.80
C PRO A 41 -5.76 -1.17 -3.06
N TYR A 42 -4.45 -1.15 -2.78
CA TYR A 42 -3.76 -0.09 -2.09
C TYR A 42 -2.30 0.11 -2.55
N TYR A 43 -1.78 1.30 -2.27
CA TYR A 43 -0.37 1.68 -2.40
C TYR A 43 0.07 2.57 -1.23
N PHE A 44 1.38 2.63 -0.97
CA PHE A 44 1.97 3.52 0.02
C PHE A 44 2.33 4.86 -0.63
N GLN A 45 2.00 5.96 0.04
CA GLN A 45 2.40 7.29 -0.35
C GLN A 45 3.13 7.95 0.83
N VAL A 46 4.36 8.39 0.55
CA VAL A 46 5.11 9.25 1.45
C VAL A 46 4.61 10.68 1.32
N GLU A 47 4.25 11.29 2.44
CA GLU A 47 3.97 12.71 2.61
C GLU A 47 4.95 13.27 3.65
N GLU A 48 5.10 14.59 3.74
CA GLU A 48 6.16 15.27 4.53
C GLU A 48 6.34 14.67 5.95
N THR A 49 5.27 14.55 6.72
CA THR A 49 5.30 14.01 8.09
C THR A 49 4.58 12.68 8.25
N ARG A 50 4.05 12.11 7.16
CA ARG A 50 3.11 10.99 7.21
C ARG A 50 3.38 9.96 6.14
N LEU A 51 3.24 8.70 6.53
CA LEU A 51 3.17 7.60 5.59
C LEU A 51 1.71 7.18 5.44
N CYS A 52 1.17 7.34 4.24
CA CYS A 52 -0.23 7.07 3.91
C CYS A 52 -0.36 5.73 3.19
N ILE A 53 -1.39 4.96 3.52
CA ILE A 53 -1.87 3.85 2.68
C ILE A 53 -3.13 4.35 1.97
N LYS A 54 -3.10 4.33 0.64
CA LYS A 54 -4.18 4.84 -0.22
C LYS A 54 -4.77 3.71 -1.05
N ILE A 55 -6.08 3.75 -1.25
CA ILE A 55 -6.82 2.85 -2.15
C ILE A 55 -7.41 3.62 -3.31
N VAL A 56 -7.72 2.93 -4.41
CA VAL A 56 -8.40 3.53 -5.58
C VAL A 56 -9.76 2.84 -5.77
N GLU A 57 -10.81 3.64 -5.89
CA GLU A 57 -12.15 3.20 -6.28
C GLU A 57 -12.83 4.26 -7.17
N GLU A 58 -12.97 3.92 -8.44
CA GLU A 58 -13.53 4.79 -9.48
C GLU A 58 -15.03 5.03 -9.29
N GLN A 59 -15.75 4.02 -8.80
CA GLN A 59 -17.20 4.04 -8.65
C GLN A 59 -17.61 4.70 -7.34
N LYS A 60 -18.17 5.92 -7.43
CA LYS A 60 -18.49 6.77 -6.28
C LYS A 60 -19.36 6.08 -5.23
N GLU A 61 -20.33 5.28 -5.68
CA GLU A 61 -21.23 4.48 -4.87
C GLU A 61 -20.52 3.35 -4.10
N LYS A 62 -19.40 2.84 -4.63
CA LYS A 62 -18.58 1.79 -4.01
C LYS A 62 -17.51 2.34 -3.06
N GLN A 63 -17.10 3.60 -3.22
CA GLN A 63 -16.01 4.23 -2.43
C GLN A 63 -16.15 4.07 -0.92
N ARG A 64 -17.36 4.23 -0.37
CA ARG A 64 -17.60 4.06 1.08
C ARG A 64 -17.29 2.63 1.54
N LYS A 65 -17.77 1.64 0.78
CA LYS A 65 -17.57 0.21 1.09
C LYS A 65 -16.11 -0.18 0.89
N ALA A 66 -15.49 0.25 -0.20
CA ALA A 66 -14.07 0.05 -0.49
C ALA A 66 -13.19 0.60 0.65
N ARG A 67 -13.43 1.84 1.09
CA ARG A 67 -12.69 2.45 2.21
C ARG A 67 -12.84 1.67 3.51
N LYS A 68 -14.06 1.25 3.85
CA LYS A 68 -14.34 0.49 5.08
C LYS A 68 -13.65 -0.88 5.04
N ASN A 69 -13.81 -1.62 3.95
CA ASN A 69 -13.27 -2.97 3.80
C ASN A 69 -11.74 -2.95 3.68
N GLY A 70 -11.19 -2.04 2.90
CA GLY A 70 -9.74 -1.87 2.73
C GLY A 70 -9.06 -1.53 4.06
N ALA A 71 -9.61 -0.60 4.85
CA ALA A 71 -9.05 -0.29 6.17
C ALA A 71 -9.12 -1.49 7.13
N ALA A 72 -10.22 -2.25 7.12
CA ALA A 72 -10.35 -3.43 7.97
C ALA A 72 -9.36 -4.54 7.59
N TYR A 73 -9.24 -4.82 6.29
CA TYR A 73 -8.28 -5.80 5.76
C TYR A 73 -6.84 -5.41 6.08
N LEU A 74 -6.45 -4.15 5.81
CA LEU A 74 -5.10 -3.68 6.09
C LEU A 74 -4.75 -3.74 7.59
N LEU A 75 -5.70 -3.41 8.47
CA LEU A 75 -5.49 -3.54 9.92
C LEU A 75 -5.39 -4.99 10.40
N SER A 76 -5.88 -5.97 9.62
CA SER A 76 -5.67 -7.39 9.93
C SER A 76 -4.30 -7.92 9.51
N LEU A 77 -3.52 -7.15 8.74
CA LEU A 77 -2.18 -7.55 8.32
C LEU A 77 -1.18 -7.43 9.49
N PRO A 78 -0.52 -8.52 9.93
CA PRO A 78 0.39 -8.49 11.07
C PRO A 78 1.48 -7.42 10.96
N GLN A 79 2.06 -7.25 9.78
CA GLN A 79 3.12 -6.26 9.52
C GLN A 79 2.66 -4.81 9.72
N LEU A 80 1.37 -4.50 9.53
CA LEU A 80 0.83 -3.17 9.76
C LEU A 80 0.44 -2.92 11.22
N GLN A 81 0.11 -3.98 11.97
CA GLN A 81 -0.13 -3.89 13.41
C GLN A 81 1.14 -3.43 14.15
N ASP A 82 2.30 -3.97 13.76
CA ASP A 82 3.59 -3.62 14.36
C ASP A 82 4.04 -2.18 14.07
N LEU A 83 3.49 -1.55 13.03
CA LEU A 83 3.90 -0.23 12.57
C LEU A 83 2.98 0.90 13.04
N SER A 84 1.98 0.59 13.87
CA SER A 84 1.08 1.57 14.50
C SER A 84 0.31 2.45 13.50
N PHE A 85 -0.11 1.87 12.37
CA PHE A 85 -1.01 2.58 11.45
C PHE A 85 -2.38 2.84 12.07
N ARG A 86 -2.97 3.99 11.76
CA ARG A 86 -4.30 4.40 12.24
C ARG A 86 -5.17 4.92 11.11
N LYS A 87 -6.48 4.96 11.32
CA LYS A 87 -7.40 5.62 10.36
C LYS A 87 -7.12 7.13 10.32
N PRO A 88 -7.21 7.78 9.15
CA PRO A 88 -7.03 9.23 9.05
C PRO A 88 -8.16 9.95 9.80
N HIS A 89 -7.82 11.09 10.42
CA HIS A 89 -8.79 11.91 11.15
C HIS A 89 -9.96 12.37 10.25
N LYS A 90 -9.66 12.69 8.99
CA LYS A 90 -10.67 12.97 7.96
C LYS A 90 -10.48 11.99 6.81
N PRO A 91 -11.49 11.15 6.49
CA PRO A 91 -11.41 10.31 5.31
C PRO A 91 -11.34 11.17 4.04
N GLY A 92 -10.39 10.86 3.16
CA GLY A 92 -10.27 11.53 1.87
C GLY A 92 -11.53 11.37 1.03
N LYS A 93 -11.81 12.37 0.19
CA LYS A 93 -12.85 12.33 -0.84
C LYS A 93 -12.17 12.20 -2.20
N GLY A 94 -12.75 11.40 -3.09
CA GLY A 94 -12.23 11.19 -4.44
C GLY A 94 -11.97 9.72 -4.74
N LYS A 95 -11.52 9.46 -5.97
CA LYS A 95 -11.21 8.12 -6.48
C LYS A 95 -10.09 7.48 -5.67
N THR A 96 -9.05 8.27 -5.39
CA THR A 96 -7.95 7.92 -4.50
C THR A 96 -8.28 8.33 -3.07
N MET A 97 -8.25 7.39 -2.13
CA MET A 97 -8.60 7.63 -0.73
C MET A 97 -7.54 7.09 0.22
N THR A 98 -7.06 7.94 1.13
CA THR A 98 -6.28 7.49 2.29
C THR A 98 -7.16 6.67 3.23
N VAL A 99 -6.74 5.45 3.53
CA VAL A 99 -7.43 4.52 4.46
C VAL A 99 -6.69 4.37 5.78
N LEU A 100 -5.36 4.45 5.77
CA LEU A 100 -4.52 4.39 6.95
C LEU A 100 -3.37 5.41 6.84
N VAL A 101 -2.91 5.87 8.00
CA VAL A 101 -1.80 6.80 8.15
C VAL A 101 -0.90 6.36 9.29
N LYS A 102 0.40 6.59 9.14
CA LYS A 102 1.39 6.57 10.21
C LYS A 102 2.02 7.96 10.25
N ASP A 103 1.77 8.68 11.34
CA ASP A 103 2.42 9.95 11.60
C ASP A 103 3.86 9.69 12.07
N ASN A 104 4.75 10.66 11.82
CA ASN A 104 6.14 10.65 12.27
C ASN A 104 6.89 9.37 11.84
N TYR A 105 6.68 8.95 10.58
CA TYR A 105 7.40 7.79 10.03
C TYR A 105 8.90 8.08 9.83
N ILE A 106 9.26 9.37 9.62
CA ILE A 106 10.64 9.84 9.60
C ILE A 106 11.23 9.68 10.99
N GLN A 107 12.31 8.91 11.09
CA GLN A 107 13.04 8.70 12.33
C GLN A 107 14.10 9.79 12.47
N THR A 108 14.25 10.34 13.68
CA THR A 108 15.32 11.29 14.02
C THR A 108 16.27 10.67 15.03
N ASP A 109 17.51 11.18 15.07
CA ASP A 109 18.44 10.93 16.17
C ASP A 109 18.13 11.81 17.40
N ASP A 110 18.96 11.70 18.43
CA ASP A 110 18.80 12.43 19.70
C ASP A 110 19.01 13.95 19.53
N ASN A 111 19.56 14.40 18.40
CA ASN A 111 19.74 15.81 18.05
C ASN A 111 18.59 16.34 17.17
N GLY A 112 17.59 15.52 16.88
CA GLY A 112 16.48 15.87 15.99
C GLY A 112 16.85 15.88 14.50
N ILE A 113 18.00 15.32 14.12
CA ILE A 113 18.43 15.19 12.72
C ILE A 113 17.81 13.93 12.14
N VAL A 114 17.35 14.00 10.88
CA VAL A 114 16.75 12.85 10.18
C VAL A 114 17.76 11.70 10.07
N ASP A 115 17.40 10.55 10.63
CA ASP A 115 18.12 9.31 10.48
C ASP A 115 17.55 8.54 9.29
N MET A 116 18.15 8.75 8.12
CA MET A 116 17.77 8.10 6.87
C MET A 116 17.89 6.58 6.97
N SER A 117 18.89 6.06 7.69
CA SER A 117 19.11 4.62 7.82
C SER A 117 17.99 3.95 8.62
N LYS A 118 17.61 4.53 9.76
CA LYS A 118 16.46 4.06 10.55
C LYS A 118 15.15 4.20 9.80
N THR A 119 14.96 5.32 9.09
CA THR A 119 13.75 5.56 8.29
C THR A 119 13.62 4.52 7.16
N ILE A 120 14.69 4.27 6.39
CA ILE A 120 14.68 3.25 5.33
C ILE A 120 14.48 1.85 5.91
N LYS A 121 15.12 1.51 7.03
CA LYS A 121 14.89 0.22 7.72
C LYS A 121 13.44 0.03 8.11
N LEU A 122 12.78 1.09 8.62
CA LEU A 122 11.36 1.06 8.94
C LEU A 122 10.52 0.84 7.68
N LEU A 123 10.80 1.57 6.59
CA LEU A 123 10.07 1.44 5.33
C LEU A 123 10.23 0.06 4.70
N LYS A 124 11.42 -0.55 4.77
CA LYS A 124 11.67 -1.90 4.27
C LYS A 124 10.88 -3.00 5.01
N ARG A 125 10.38 -2.73 6.22
CA ARG A 125 9.47 -3.67 6.91
C ARG A 125 8.09 -3.75 6.25
N LEU A 126 7.80 -2.86 5.30
CA LEU A 126 6.57 -2.86 4.51
C LEU A 126 6.70 -3.62 3.19
N ASP A 127 7.92 -3.90 2.74
CA ASP A 127 8.16 -4.79 1.60
C ASP A 127 7.82 -6.23 1.99
N VAL A 128 7.10 -6.92 1.10
CA VAL A 128 6.75 -8.34 1.20
C VAL A 128 7.76 -9.15 0.41
#